data_AF-A0A919WLY9-F1
#
_entry.id   AF-A0A919WLY9-F1
#
_cell.length_a   1.000
_cell.length_b   1.000
_cell.length_c   1.000
_cell.angle_alpha   90.00
_cell.angle_beta   90.00
_cell.angle_gamma   90.00
#
_symmetry.space_group_name_H-M   'P 1'
#
loop_
_entity.id
_entity.type
_entity.pdbx_description
1 polymer ?
#
loop_
_entity_poly.entity_id
_entity_poly.type
_entity_poly.pdbx_seq_one_letter_code
_entity_poly.pdbx_strand_id
1 'polypeptide(L)'
;MKVLTQSTRYDLLRAQFNLDSQSAMNDEMRNSLNRIFSYVFNHTKIMYLEFIDEKVCCNYIKFHHANQFEEVSYMETLKDIKNFNNFIQNIKSIKNAPNIKPSIINYSFWMRLDK
;
A
#
# COMPACT_ATOMS: atom_id res chain seq x y z
N MET A 1 -1.89 -28.45 -5.38
CA MET A 1 -1.97 -26.97 -5.30
C MET A 1 -2.90 -26.62 -4.15
N LYS A 2 -2.38 -26.06 -3.05
CA LYS A 2 -3.23 -25.59 -1.95
C LYS A 2 -3.89 -24.28 -2.39
N VAL A 3 -5.22 -24.29 -2.49
CA VAL A 3 -6.03 -23.10 -2.68
C VAL A 3 -5.81 -22.23 -1.45
N LEU A 4 -5.12 -21.10 -1.60
CA LEU A 4 -4.98 -20.11 -0.55
C LEU A 4 -6.37 -19.52 -0.29
N THR A 5 -7.02 -19.99 0.77
CA THR A 5 -8.30 -19.44 1.24
C THR A 5 -8.08 -17.98 1.65
N GLN A 6 -9.08 -17.12 1.40
CA GLN A 6 -9.00 -15.68 1.68
C GLN A 6 -8.52 -15.36 3.12
N SER A 7 -8.89 -16.20 4.09
CA SER A 7 -8.41 -16.15 5.47
C SER A 7 -6.89 -16.22 5.57
N THR A 8 -6.26 -17.15 4.86
CA THR A 8 -4.80 -17.35 4.87
C THR A 8 -4.06 -16.16 4.29
N ARG A 9 -4.59 -15.53 3.24
CA ARG A 9 -3.95 -14.34 2.65
C ARG A 9 -4.08 -13.12 3.56
N TYR A 10 -5.25 -12.95 4.19
CA TYR A 10 -5.47 -11.89 5.16
C TYR A 10 -4.43 -11.98 6.28
N ASP A 11 -4.30 -13.16 6.90
CA ASP A 11 -3.38 -13.39 8.02
C ASP A 11 -1.92 -13.14 7.61
N LEU A 12 -1.53 -13.60 6.42
CA LEU A 12 -0.18 -13.41 5.87
C LEU A 12 0.15 -11.93 5.66
N LEU A 13 -0.73 -11.17 5.03
CA LEU A 13 -0.52 -9.74 4.81
C LEU A 13 -0.55 -8.98 6.14
N ARG A 14 -1.52 -9.27 7.01
CA ARG A 14 -1.68 -8.60 8.30
C ARG A 14 -0.44 -8.76 9.17
N ALA A 15 0.11 -9.98 9.23
CA ALA A 15 1.35 -10.27 9.95
C ALA A 15 2.54 -9.50 9.40
N GLN A 16 2.67 -9.36 8.08
CA GLN A 16 3.75 -8.61 7.45
C GLN A 16 3.65 -7.10 7.71
N PHE A 17 2.43 -6.54 7.71
CA PHE A 17 2.21 -5.14 8.10
C PHE A 17 2.35 -4.92 9.61
N ASN A 18 2.42 -5.98 10.43
CA ASN A 18 2.61 -5.95 11.88
C ASN A 18 1.68 -4.96 12.63
N LEU A 19 0.46 -4.79 12.10
CA LEU A 19 -0.53 -3.77 12.51
C LEU A 19 -1.08 -3.98 13.92
N ASP A 20 -0.89 -5.17 14.47
CA ASP A 20 -1.39 -5.55 15.79
C ASP A 20 -0.30 -5.39 16.88
N SER A 21 0.95 -5.09 16.50
CA SER A 21 1.98 -4.75 17.48
C SER A 21 1.81 -3.31 17.99
N GLN A 22 1.40 -3.19 19.25
CA GLN A 22 1.10 -1.90 19.88
C GLN A 22 2.34 -1.00 20.09
N SER A 23 3.56 -1.48 19.84
CA SER A 23 4.76 -0.95 20.49
C SER A 23 5.63 0.04 19.70
N ALA A 24 5.29 0.45 18.47
CA ALA A 24 6.17 1.38 17.74
C ALA A 24 5.53 2.34 16.71
N MET A 25 4.22 2.25 16.44
CA MET A 25 3.56 3.11 15.45
C MET A 25 2.57 4.08 16.07
N ASN A 26 2.72 5.37 15.71
CA ASN A 26 1.70 6.37 15.96
C ASN A 26 0.42 6.04 15.15
N ASP A 27 -0.73 6.57 15.61
CA ASP A 27 -2.03 6.25 15.03
C ASP A 27 -2.14 6.67 13.57
N GLU A 28 -1.47 7.75 13.19
CA GLU A 28 -1.43 8.24 11.82
C GLU A 28 -0.80 7.24 10.86
N MET A 29 0.40 6.74 11.19
CA MET A 29 1.12 5.73 10.43
C MET A 29 0.31 4.43 10.35
N ARG A 30 -0.34 4.06 11.46
CA ARG A 30 -1.18 2.86 11.52
C ARG A 30 -2.39 2.96 10.60
N ASN A 31 -3.10 4.08 10.63
CA ASN A 31 -4.24 4.33 9.75
C ASN A 31 -3.83 4.36 8.28
N SER A 32 -2.69 4.99 8.01
CA SER A 32 -2.07 5.05 6.69
C SER A 32 -1.76 3.66 6.13
N LEU A 33 -1.09 2.82 6.91
CA LEU A 33 -0.81 1.44 6.49
C LEU A 33 -2.06 0.56 6.43
N ASN A 34 -3.04 0.76 7.31
CA ASN A 34 -4.33 0.05 7.25
C ASN A 34 -5.08 0.33 5.94
N ARG A 35 -5.02 1.56 5.41
CA ARG A 35 -5.63 1.90 4.11
C ARG A 35 -4.97 1.15 2.97
N ILE A 36 -3.63 1.18 2.90
CA ILE A 36 -2.88 0.43 1.88
C ILE A 36 -3.12 -1.07 2.00
N PHE A 37 -3.08 -1.61 3.21
CA PHE A 37 -3.40 -3.01 3.48
C PHE A 37 -4.80 -3.37 2.95
N SER A 38 -5.81 -2.58 3.28
CA SER A 38 -7.20 -2.82 2.87
C SER A 38 -7.32 -2.79 1.35
N TYR A 39 -6.66 -1.83 0.69
CA TYR A 39 -6.63 -1.78 -0.76
C TYR A 39 -5.95 -3.01 -1.38
N VAL A 40 -4.74 -3.35 -0.91
CA VAL A 40 -3.97 -4.49 -1.42
C VAL A 40 -4.74 -5.79 -1.24
N PHE A 41 -5.35 -5.99 -0.08
CA PHE A 41 -6.17 -7.16 0.21
C PHE A 41 -7.40 -7.20 -0.70
N ASN A 42 -8.19 -6.13 -0.80
CA ASN A 42 -9.47 -6.19 -1.51
C ASN A 42 -9.33 -6.14 -3.05
N HIS A 43 -8.30 -5.46 -3.57
CA HIS A 43 -8.21 -5.12 -5.00
C HIS A 43 -7.01 -5.72 -5.73
N THR A 44 -6.17 -6.49 -5.06
CA THR A 44 -5.02 -7.15 -5.69
C THR A 44 -4.96 -8.63 -5.34
N LYS A 45 -4.06 -9.37 -6.01
CA LYS A 45 -3.72 -10.77 -5.67
C LYS A 45 -2.39 -10.88 -4.92
N ILE A 46 -1.83 -9.76 -4.48
CA ILE A 46 -0.53 -9.71 -3.81
C ILE A 46 -0.61 -10.43 -2.47
N MET A 47 0.44 -11.19 -2.15
CA MET A 47 0.57 -11.96 -0.91
C MET A 47 1.68 -11.43 0.00
N TYR A 48 2.68 -10.75 -0.57
CA TYR A 48 3.85 -10.30 0.17
C TYR A 48 4.14 -8.82 -0.09
N LEU A 49 4.63 -8.12 0.94
CA LEU A 49 4.93 -6.69 0.89
C LEU A 49 5.93 -6.32 -0.20
N GLU A 50 6.89 -7.20 -0.46
CA GLU A 50 7.92 -7.01 -1.49
C GLU A 50 7.36 -6.89 -2.92
N PHE A 51 6.13 -7.34 -3.15
CA PHE A 51 5.44 -7.24 -4.44
C PHE A 51 4.53 -6.01 -4.56
N ILE A 52 4.47 -5.17 -3.53
CA ILE A 52 3.79 -3.87 -3.61
C ILE A 52 4.76 -2.89 -4.27
N ASP A 53 4.73 -2.86 -5.59
CA ASP A 53 5.59 -2.02 -6.43
C ASP A 53 4.94 -0.67 -6.80
N GLU A 54 5.64 0.13 -7.61
CA GLU A 54 5.15 1.41 -8.11
C GLU A 54 3.82 1.29 -8.85
N LYS A 55 3.60 0.20 -9.60
CA LYS A 55 2.34 -0.01 -10.33
C LYS A 55 1.18 -0.21 -9.35
N VAL A 56 1.39 -0.94 -8.26
CA VAL A 56 0.37 -1.16 -7.23
C VAL A 56 0.00 0.15 -6.55
N CYS A 57 1.00 0.96 -6.20
CA CYS A 57 0.78 2.29 -5.61
C CYS A 57 0.10 3.27 -6.58
N CYS A 58 0.44 3.24 -7.88
CA CYS A 58 -0.29 4.00 -8.89
C CYS A 58 -1.77 3.57 -8.95
N ASN A 59 -2.03 2.27 -8.94
CA ASN A 59 -3.41 1.77 -8.95
C ASN A 59 -4.18 2.12 -7.66
N TYR A 60 -3.50 2.19 -6.51
CA TYR A 60 -4.08 2.69 -5.26
C TYR A 60 -4.58 4.13 -5.39
N ILE A 61 -3.78 5.02 -5.98
CA ILE A 61 -4.19 6.40 -6.26
C ILE A 61 -5.37 6.42 -7.24
N LYS A 62 -5.30 5.63 -8.32
CA LYS A 62 -6.38 5.54 -9.32
C LYS A 62 -7.69 5.05 -8.71
N PHE A 63 -7.63 4.10 -7.77
CA PHE A 63 -8.80 3.62 -7.03
C PHE A 63 -9.47 4.75 -6.26
N HIS A 64 -8.71 5.52 -5.49
CA HIS A 64 -9.27 6.67 -4.77
C HIS A 64 -9.73 7.79 -5.72
N HIS A 65 -9.03 8.03 -6.83
CA HIS A 65 -9.47 8.96 -7.86
C HIS A 65 -10.81 8.56 -8.49
N ALA A 66 -11.01 7.27 -8.79
CA ALA A 66 -12.27 6.75 -9.33
C ALA A 66 -13.45 6.97 -8.35
N ASN A 67 -13.17 6.95 -7.05
CA ASN A 67 -14.11 7.30 -5.98
C ASN A 67 -14.07 8.79 -5.61
N GLN A 68 -13.61 9.64 -6.54
CA GLN A 68 -13.55 11.10 -6.41
C GLN A 68 -12.82 11.62 -5.16
N PHE A 69 -11.94 10.79 -4.58
CA PHE A 69 -11.23 11.07 -3.33
C PHE A 69 -12.15 11.39 -2.14
N GLU A 70 -13.40 10.86 -2.11
CA GLU A 70 -14.37 11.16 -1.05
C GLU A 70 -13.91 10.72 0.34
N GLU A 71 -13.37 9.51 0.47
CA GLU A 71 -12.94 8.97 1.77
C GLU A 71 -11.48 9.32 2.12
N VAL A 72 -10.62 9.45 1.10
CA VAL A 72 -9.18 9.68 1.25
C VAL A 72 -8.75 10.67 0.18
N SER A 73 -8.25 11.84 0.62
CA SER A 73 -7.81 12.89 -0.31
C SER A 73 -6.58 12.47 -1.11
N TYR A 74 -6.36 13.09 -2.27
CA TYR A 74 -5.14 12.88 -3.05
C TYR A 74 -3.86 13.07 -2.20
N MET A 75 -3.79 14.13 -1.40
CA MET A 75 -2.63 14.36 -0.52
C MET A 75 -2.44 13.26 0.52
N GLU A 76 -3.53 12.71 1.06
CA GLU A 76 -3.44 11.57 1.98
C GLU A 76 -3.00 10.29 1.26
N THR A 77 -3.42 10.05 0.01
CA THR A 77 -2.90 8.89 -0.75
C THR A 77 -1.38 8.98 -1.00
N LEU A 78 -0.85 10.18 -1.25
CA LEU A 78 0.59 10.39 -1.38
C LEU A 78 1.32 10.18 -0.05
N LYS A 79 0.73 10.68 1.04
CA LYS A 79 1.22 10.47 2.40
C LYS A 79 1.27 8.99 2.74
N ASP A 80 0.25 8.24 2.31
CA ASP A 80 0.19 6.80 2.50
C ASP A 80 1.33 6.06 1.82
N ILE A 81 1.60 6.38 0.56
CA ILE A 81 2.71 5.77 -0.18
C ILE A 81 4.05 6.13 0.48
N LYS A 82 4.22 7.37 0.93
CA LYS A 82 5.43 7.80 1.64
C LYS A 82 5.62 7.02 2.95
N ASN A 83 4.56 6.87 3.73
CA ASN A 83 4.56 6.11 4.97
C ASN A 83 4.85 4.64 4.70
N PHE A 84 4.26 4.05 3.66
CA PHE A 84 4.55 2.69 3.23
C PHE A 84 6.02 2.49 2.85
N ASN A 85 6.58 3.40 2.06
CA ASN A 85 8.01 3.38 1.73
C ASN A 85 8.90 3.41 2.97
N ASN A 86 8.60 4.31 3.91
CA ASN A 86 9.36 4.39 5.16
C ASN A 86 9.20 3.09 5.96
N PHE A 87 7.99 2.53 6.03
CA PHE A 87 7.74 1.27 6.71
C PHE A 87 8.55 0.12 6.12
N ILE A 88 8.47 -0.10 4.81
CA ILE A 88 9.11 -1.24 4.15
C ILE A 88 10.64 -1.15 4.17
N GLN A 89 11.20 0.06 4.10
CA GLN A 89 12.64 0.29 4.22
C GLN A 89 13.19 -0.02 5.62
N ASN A 90 12.35 0.07 6.66
CA ASN A 90 12.74 -0.25 8.03
C ASN A 90 12.62 -1.75 8.36
N ILE A 91 12.07 -2.57 7.45
CA ILE A 91 11.97 -4.03 7.64
C ILE A 91 13.29 -4.69 7.20
N LYS A 92 14.13 -5.05 8.19
CA LYS A 92 15.46 -5.65 7.96
C LYS A 92 15.45 -6.92 7.11
N SER A 93 14.35 -7.69 7.09
CA SER A 93 14.24 -8.93 6.32
C SER A 93 14.00 -8.72 4.82
N ILE A 94 13.58 -7.52 4.39
CA ILE A 94 13.30 -7.22 2.99
C ILE A 94 14.56 -6.60 2.36
N LYS A 95 15.43 -7.46 1.82
CA LYS A 95 16.71 -7.03 1.21
C LYS A 95 16.56 -6.10 0.01
N ASN A 96 15.46 -6.22 -0.75
CA ASN A 96 15.18 -5.43 -1.96
C ASN A 96 13.85 -4.69 -1.80
N ALA A 97 13.71 -3.92 -0.73
CA ALA A 97 12.50 -3.15 -0.50
C ALA A 97 12.20 -2.26 -1.71
N PRO A 98 10.99 -2.30 -2.29
CA PRO A 98 10.63 -1.45 -3.41
C PRO A 98 10.82 0.02 -3.00
N ASN A 99 11.73 0.70 -3.70
CA ASN A 99 11.94 2.13 -3.53
C ASN A 99 10.99 2.87 -4.47
N ILE A 100 9.74 3.01 -4.03
CA ILE A 100 8.69 3.59 -4.86
C ILE A 100 8.99 5.07 -5.01
N LYS A 101 9.42 5.46 -6.22
CA LYS A 101 9.93 6.81 -6.44
C LYS A 101 8.80 7.83 -6.31
N PRO A 102 9.12 9.04 -5.81
CA PRO A 102 8.20 10.17 -5.80
C PRO A 102 7.73 10.60 -7.21
N SER A 103 8.25 10.04 -8.30
CA SER A 103 7.72 10.30 -9.66
C SER A 103 6.24 9.94 -9.82
N ILE A 104 5.68 9.13 -8.93
CA ILE A 104 4.23 8.94 -8.78
C ILE A 104 3.51 10.27 -8.46
N ILE A 105 4.17 11.23 -7.79
CA ILE A 105 3.64 12.58 -7.46
C ILE A 105 3.35 13.40 -8.71
N ASN A 106 3.94 13.07 -9.87
CA ASN A 106 3.53 13.63 -11.16
C ASN A 106 2.22 12.95 -11.64
N TYR A 107 1.17 13.06 -10.83
CA TYR A 107 -0.19 12.61 -11.08
C TYR A 107 -0.72 13.00 -12.47
N SER A 108 -0.36 14.20 -12.94
CA SER A 108 -0.73 14.68 -14.27
C SER A 108 -0.18 13.81 -15.41
N PHE A 109 0.94 13.11 -15.20
CA PHE A 109 1.52 12.18 -16.16
C PHE A 109 0.76 10.85 -16.18
N TRP A 110 0.50 10.27 -15.01
CA TRP A 110 -0.16 8.96 -14.90
C TRP A 110 -1.64 8.97 -15.27
N MET A 111 -2.35 10.06 -14.94
CA MET A 111 -3.74 10.27 -15.35
C MET A 111 -3.90 10.48 -16.87
N ARG A 112 -2.83 10.86 -17.57
CA ARG A 112 -2.83 11.01 -19.04
C ARG A 112 -2.57 9.71 -19.79
N LEU A 113 -2.01 8.69 -19.12
CA LEU A 113 -1.69 7.39 -19.73
C LEU A 113 -2.89 6.44 -19.81
N ASP A 114 -4.03 6.78 -19.21
CA ASP A 114 -5.30 6.05 -19.32
C ASP A 114 -6.22 6.64 -20.42
N LYS A 115 -5.67 7.33 -21.43
CA LYS A 115 -6.40 7.73 -22.64
C LYS A 115 -6.08 6.84 -23.83
#